data_AF-A0ABD1T947-F1
#
_entry.id   AF-A0ABD1T947-F1
#
_cell.length_a   1.000
_cell.length_b   1.000
_cell.length_c   1.000
_cell.angle_alpha   90.00
_cell.angle_beta   90.00
_cell.angle_gamma   90.00
#
_symmetry.space_group_name_H-M   'P 1'
#
loop_
_entity.id
_entity.type
_entity.pdbx_description
1 polymer ?
#
loop_
_entity_poly.entity_id
_entity_poly.type
_entity_poly.pdbx_seq_one_letter_code
_entity_poly.pdbx_strand_id
1 'polypeptide(L)'
;MNRQYVYAVLSSITDDGMTNRFEFVWGHTECMHTGFGFVGAEKHLFLKNLKQLWQNGKYSSSNTLLIDIEPDTCLLIPPNTAIFPPPYKKIDSTDTFLGPNGELRAFLEGLADTDHDVPTYVKEHRIGQPAITPSQPDWNSYRMILGHILPSVEEMVSENQDSPTSGAGTSSSVPNLPSADVVADIISRIDGIFDKLTKLDWNQNFCN
;
A
#
# COMPACT_ATOMS: atom_id res chain seq x y z
N MET A 1 -1.03 -5.37 14.39
CA MET A 1 -1.13 -4.06 15.06
C MET A 1 -2.61 -3.71 15.27
N ASN A 2 -2.99 -3.31 16.49
CA ASN A 2 -4.37 -2.95 16.85
C ASN A 2 -4.77 -1.63 16.17
N ARG A 3 -6.00 -1.51 15.67
CA ARG A 3 -6.53 -0.28 15.05
C ARG A 3 -6.38 0.94 15.98
N GLN A 4 -6.54 0.76 17.29
CA GLN A 4 -6.31 1.82 18.28
C GLN A 4 -4.86 2.34 18.26
N TYR A 5 -3.88 1.45 18.06
CA TYR A 5 -2.48 1.85 17.97
C TYR A 5 -2.23 2.67 16.71
N VAL A 6 -2.79 2.26 15.56
CA VAL A 6 -2.66 3.02 14.31
C VAL A 6 -3.24 4.42 14.48
N TYR A 7 -4.40 4.56 15.13
CA TYR A 7 -4.95 5.87 15.45
C TYR A 7 -4.07 6.69 16.38
N ALA A 8 -3.49 6.09 17.43
CA ALA A 8 -2.58 6.80 18.32
C ALA A 8 -1.34 7.33 17.58
N VAL A 9 -0.75 6.51 16.69
CA VAL A 9 0.36 6.95 15.82
C VAL A 9 -0.10 8.08 14.91
N LEU A 10 -1.22 7.93 14.22
CA LEU A 10 -1.76 8.97 13.33
C LEU A 10 -1.99 10.29 14.09
N SER A 11 -2.62 10.25 15.27
CA SER A 11 -2.81 11.43 16.11
C SER A 11 -1.51 12.07 16.59
N SER A 12 -0.43 11.30 16.73
CA SER A 12 0.88 11.82 17.14
C SER A 12 1.70 12.43 16.00
N ILE A 13 1.43 12.02 14.75
CA ILE A 13 2.14 12.51 13.56
C ILE A 13 1.31 13.48 12.71
N THR A 14 0.01 13.61 13.02
CA THR A 14 -0.92 14.49 12.31
C THR A 14 -1.63 15.41 13.29
N ASP A 15 -1.68 16.72 12.99
CA ASP A 15 -2.41 17.69 13.82
C ASP A 15 -3.92 17.43 13.78
N ASP A 16 -4.65 17.96 14.78
CA ASP A 16 -6.12 17.99 14.88
C ASP A 16 -6.74 18.57 13.59
N GLY A 17 -7.09 17.70 12.64
CA GLY A 17 -7.66 18.07 11.33
C GLY A 17 -7.07 17.32 10.14
N MET A 18 -5.95 16.62 10.30
CA MET A 18 -5.36 15.78 9.25
C MET A 18 -5.85 14.33 9.25
N THR A 19 -6.41 13.85 10.36
CA THR A 19 -7.11 12.55 10.43
C THR A 19 -8.26 12.47 9.43
N ASN A 20 -8.93 13.59 9.14
CA ASN A 20 -9.98 13.69 8.13
C ASN A 20 -9.47 13.66 6.67
N ARG A 21 -8.15 13.64 6.45
CA ARG A 21 -7.55 13.53 5.10
C ARG A 21 -7.26 12.10 4.70
N PHE A 22 -7.33 11.14 5.63
CA PHE A 22 -7.29 9.72 5.32
C PHE A 22 -8.69 9.22 5.03
N GLU A 23 -8.87 8.58 3.87
CA GLU A 23 -10.16 8.02 3.48
C GLU A 23 -10.59 6.87 4.41
N PHE A 24 -9.63 6.05 4.86
CA PHE A 24 -9.85 4.94 5.79
C PHE A 24 -8.54 4.53 6.48
N VAL A 25 -8.67 3.79 7.58
CA VAL A 25 -7.55 3.18 8.30
C VAL A 25 -7.71 1.65 8.26
N TRP A 26 -6.74 0.97 7.63
CA TRP A 26 -6.65 -0.48 7.62
C TRP A 26 -5.65 -0.97 8.67
N GLY A 27 -6.11 -1.89 9.52
CA GLY A 27 -5.30 -2.54 10.53
C GLY A 27 -4.92 -3.95 10.13
N HIS A 28 -4.53 -4.75 11.13
CA HIS A 28 -4.19 -6.16 10.89
C HIS A 28 -5.41 -7.03 10.53
N THR A 29 -6.61 -6.61 10.91
CA THR A 29 -7.87 -7.35 10.68
C THR A 29 -8.25 -7.45 9.20
N GLU A 30 -7.74 -6.53 8.39
CA GLU A 30 -7.94 -6.47 6.94
C GLU A 30 -6.78 -7.13 6.17
N CYS A 31 -5.78 -7.64 6.91
CA CYS A 31 -4.74 -8.47 6.31
C CYS A 31 -5.17 -9.94 6.32
N MET A 32 -4.72 -10.69 5.33
CA MET A 32 -4.93 -12.14 5.28
C MET A 32 -3.94 -12.83 6.22
N HIS A 33 -4.45 -13.50 7.25
CA HIS A 33 -3.64 -14.36 8.09
C HIS A 33 -3.28 -15.64 7.33
N THR A 34 -1.99 -15.92 7.14
CA THR A 34 -1.56 -17.09 6.36
C THR A 34 -1.51 -18.37 7.18
N GLY A 35 -1.50 -18.29 8.52
CA GLY A 35 -1.21 -19.43 9.40
C GLY A 35 0.27 -19.86 9.40
N PHE A 36 1.11 -19.25 8.55
CA PHE A 36 2.55 -19.47 8.51
C PHE A 36 3.28 -18.41 9.33
N GLY A 37 4.42 -18.77 9.90
CA GLY A 37 5.37 -17.86 10.53
C GLY A 37 6.77 -18.17 10.04
N PHE A 38 7.69 -17.24 10.21
CA PHE A 38 9.10 -17.51 9.94
C PHE A 38 9.66 -18.45 11.01
N VAL A 39 10.53 -19.39 10.60
CA VAL A 39 11.16 -20.33 11.54
C VAL A 39 11.93 -19.55 12.60
N GLY A 40 11.53 -19.70 13.87
CA GLY A 40 12.13 -18.99 15.00
C GLY A 40 11.51 -17.62 15.33
N ALA A 41 10.46 -17.20 14.62
CA ALA A 41 9.71 -15.99 14.93
C ALA A 41 8.30 -16.33 15.45
N GLU A 42 7.88 -15.66 16.53
CA GLU A 42 6.47 -15.66 16.98
C GLU A 42 5.55 -14.84 16.05
N LYS A 43 6.12 -14.14 15.06
CA LYS A 43 5.39 -13.30 14.10
C LYS A 43 4.81 -14.17 12.99
N HIS A 44 3.49 -14.32 12.99
CA HIS A 44 2.74 -14.84 11.85
C HIS A 44 2.86 -13.89 10.65
N LEU A 45 2.92 -14.46 9.45
CA LEU A 45 2.92 -13.72 8.20
C LEU A 45 1.49 -13.30 7.86
N PHE A 46 1.28 -12.00 7.75
CA PHE A 46 0.03 -11.39 7.33
C PHE A 46 0.23 -10.76 5.95
N LEU A 47 -0.61 -11.14 4.99
CA LEU A 47 -0.51 -10.63 3.63
C LEU A 47 -1.46 -9.47 3.40
N LYS A 48 -0.96 -8.45 2.70
CA LYS A 48 -1.77 -7.34 2.20
C LYS A 48 -2.56 -7.81 0.98
N ASN A 49 -3.85 -7.47 0.91
CA ASN A 49 -4.70 -7.85 -0.22
C ASN A 49 -5.51 -6.65 -0.72
N LEU A 50 -4.93 -5.90 -1.67
CA LEU A 50 -5.62 -4.75 -2.28
C LEU A 50 -6.87 -5.13 -3.07
N LYS A 51 -7.05 -6.39 -3.47
CA LYS A 51 -8.28 -6.78 -4.18
C LYS A 51 -9.53 -6.57 -3.33
N GLN A 52 -9.42 -6.70 -2.01
CA GLN A 52 -10.53 -6.37 -1.09
C GLN A 52 -10.87 -4.87 -1.14
N LEU A 53 -9.86 -4.00 -1.25
CA LEU A 53 -10.09 -2.56 -1.42
C LEU A 53 -10.81 -2.26 -2.73
N TRP A 54 -10.46 -2.97 -3.80
CA TRP A 54 -10.96 -2.73 -5.15
C TRP A 54 -12.40 -3.20 -5.37
N GLN A 55 -12.96 -4.00 -4.46
CA GLN A 55 -14.34 -4.49 -4.57
C GLN A 55 -15.38 -3.35 -4.57
N ASN A 56 -15.05 -2.19 -3.99
CA ASN A 56 -15.94 -1.03 -3.99
C ASN A 56 -15.96 -0.26 -5.33
N GLY A 57 -15.11 -0.63 -6.30
CA GLY A 57 -15.06 -0.02 -7.63
C GLY A 57 -14.43 1.38 -7.71
N LYS A 58 -14.10 2.03 -6.58
CA LYS A 58 -13.42 3.34 -6.54
C LYS A 58 -11.95 3.23 -6.91
N TYR A 59 -11.34 2.09 -6.57
CA TYR A 59 -9.92 1.82 -6.73
C TYR A 59 -9.70 0.56 -7.57
N SER A 60 -8.56 0.49 -8.25
CA SER A 60 -8.14 -0.64 -9.07
C SER A 60 -6.61 -0.71 -9.11
N SER A 61 -6.08 -1.75 -9.75
CA SER A 61 -4.62 -1.86 -9.97
C SER A 61 -4.04 -0.71 -10.79
N SER A 62 -4.83 -0.05 -11.64
CA SER A 62 -4.34 1.02 -12.52
C SER A 62 -4.17 2.36 -11.79
N ASN A 63 -4.81 2.54 -10.62
CA ASN A 63 -4.80 3.80 -9.87
C ASN A 63 -4.44 3.65 -8.38
N THR A 64 -4.01 2.47 -7.95
CA THR A 64 -3.63 2.20 -6.55
C THR A 64 -2.16 1.80 -6.47
N LEU A 65 -1.40 2.56 -5.68
CA LEU A 65 -0.02 2.24 -5.30
C LEU A 65 0.02 1.82 -3.82
N LEU A 66 0.65 0.69 -3.52
CA LEU A 66 1.05 0.32 -2.16
C LEU A 66 2.48 0.74 -1.88
N ILE A 67 2.71 1.33 -0.71
CA ILE A 67 4.03 1.64 -0.19
C ILE A 67 4.20 0.82 1.08
N ASP A 68 5.07 -0.18 1.06
CA ASP A 68 5.33 -1.06 2.21
C ASP A 68 6.84 -1.30 2.31
N ILE A 69 7.38 -1.57 3.49
CA ILE A 69 8.82 -1.84 3.67
C ILE A 69 9.12 -3.35 3.62
N GLU A 70 8.10 -4.21 3.75
CA GLU A 70 8.21 -5.67 3.86
C GLU A 70 7.68 -6.36 2.57
N PRO A 71 8.54 -6.66 1.56
CA PRO A 71 8.08 -7.23 0.28
C PRO A 71 7.45 -8.63 0.39
N ASP A 72 7.84 -9.40 1.39
CA ASP A 72 7.29 -10.71 1.78
C ASP A 72 5.84 -10.64 2.28
N THR A 73 5.37 -9.49 2.77
CA THR A 73 3.96 -9.29 3.14
C THR A 73 3.06 -8.96 1.94
N CYS A 74 3.67 -8.73 0.77
CA CYS A 74 3.00 -8.24 -0.43
C CYS A 74 2.85 -9.31 -1.53
N LEU A 75 2.89 -10.60 -1.18
CA LEU A 75 2.81 -11.72 -2.14
C LEU A 75 1.51 -11.76 -2.97
N LEU A 76 0.42 -11.16 -2.47
CA LEU A 76 -0.86 -11.09 -3.18
C LEU A 76 -1.05 -9.80 -3.99
N ILE A 77 -0.07 -8.88 -3.92
CA ILE A 77 -0.13 -7.59 -4.56
C ILE A 77 0.26 -7.75 -6.04
N PRO A 78 -0.55 -7.27 -6.99
CA PRO A 78 -0.23 -7.41 -8.41
C PRO A 78 1.14 -6.80 -8.79
N PRO A 79 1.82 -7.35 -9.81
CA PRO A 79 3.12 -6.84 -10.23
C PRO A 79 3.10 -5.34 -10.53
N ASN A 80 4.11 -4.63 -10.05
CA ASN A 80 4.29 -3.19 -10.24
C ASN A 80 3.14 -2.33 -9.65
N THR A 81 2.36 -2.84 -8.68
CA THR A 81 1.39 -2.01 -7.92
C THR A 81 1.87 -1.67 -6.51
N ALA A 82 3.14 -1.98 -6.21
CA ALA A 82 3.79 -1.67 -4.95
C ALA A 82 5.24 -1.22 -5.17
N ILE A 83 5.71 -0.39 -4.25
CA ILE A 83 7.13 -0.03 -4.08
C ILE A 83 7.58 -0.37 -2.66
N PHE A 84 8.88 -0.64 -2.51
CA PHE A 84 9.45 -1.10 -1.25
C PHE A 84 10.58 -0.21 -0.71
N PRO A 85 10.28 0.98 -0.19
CA PRO A 85 11.27 1.88 0.39
C PRO A 85 12.21 1.23 1.41
N PRO A 86 13.42 1.78 1.61
CA PRO A 86 14.23 1.44 2.77
C PRO A 86 13.47 1.79 4.07
N PRO A 87 13.63 0.99 5.14
CA PRO A 87 13.01 1.31 6.42
C PRO A 87 13.62 2.59 7.00
N TYR A 88 12.76 3.46 7.54
CA TYR A 88 13.20 4.65 8.26
C TYR A 88 14.10 4.28 9.44
N LYS A 89 15.23 4.99 9.57
CA LYS A 89 16.17 4.80 10.68
C LYS A 89 16.28 6.12 11.44
N LYS A 90 15.74 6.16 12.64
CA LYS A 90 15.76 7.36 13.52
C LYS A 90 17.14 7.99 13.72
N ILE A 91 18.19 7.17 13.77
CA ILE A 91 19.57 7.62 14.02
C ILE A 91 20.20 8.21 12.74
N ASP A 92 19.59 7.98 11.58
CA ASP A 92 20.04 8.51 10.32
C ASP A 92 19.56 9.96 10.15
N SER A 93 20.34 10.90 10.67
CA SER A 93 20.09 12.33 10.48
C SER A 93 20.31 12.81 9.05
N THR A 94 20.75 11.93 8.15
CA THR A 94 20.95 12.21 6.72
C THR A 94 19.83 11.63 5.85
N ASP A 95 18.80 11.03 6.45
CA ASP A 95 17.63 10.54 5.74
C ASP A 95 16.85 11.71 5.11
N THR A 96 16.92 11.80 3.79
CA THR A 96 16.19 12.77 2.97
C THR A 96 15.07 12.13 2.15
N PHE A 97 14.75 10.85 2.39
CA PHE A 97 13.89 10.05 1.49
C PHE A 97 12.47 10.64 1.36
N LEU A 98 11.95 11.17 2.48
CA LEU A 98 10.66 11.88 2.56
C LEU A 98 10.79 13.41 2.50
N GLY A 99 12.00 13.94 2.41
CA GLY A 99 12.26 15.37 2.46
C GLY A 99 11.85 16.11 1.17
N PRO A 100 11.98 17.45 1.15
CA PRO A 100 11.91 18.21 -0.09
C PRO A 100 12.90 17.68 -1.13
N ASN A 101 12.43 17.37 -2.34
CA ASN A 101 13.19 16.68 -3.39
C ASN A 101 13.69 15.27 -3.00
N GLY A 102 13.13 14.66 -1.95
CA GLY A 102 13.40 13.28 -1.56
C GLY A 102 12.92 12.30 -2.62
N GLU A 103 13.58 11.14 -2.72
CA GLU A 103 13.31 10.15 -3.77
C GLU A 103 11.84 9.68 -3.77
N LEU A 104 11.23 9.45 -2.59
CA LEU A 104 9.81 9.08 -2.54
C LEU A 104 8.91 10.20 -2.99
N ARG A 105 9.19 11.44 -2.57
CA ARG A 105 8.39 12.61 -2.92
C ARG A 105 8.43 12.83 -4.43
N ALA A 106 9.62 12.84 -5.02
CA ALA A 106 9.79 12.99 -6.46
C ALA A 106 9.10 11.86 -7.25
N PHE A 107 9.16 10.62 -6.76
CA PHE A 107 8.44 9.49 -7.36
C PHE A 107 6.91 9.68 -7.32
N LEU A 108 6.36 10.14 -6.20
CA LEU A 108 4.92 10.35 -6.05
C LEU A 108 4.42 11.55 -6.86
N GLU A 109 5.21 12.63 -6.93
CA GLU A 109 4.93 13.78 -7.80
C GLU A 109 4.91 13.36 -9.27
N GLY A 110 5.93 12.61 -9.72
CA GLY A 110 5.97 12.10 -11.09
C GLY A 110 4.85 11.10 -11.43
N LEU A 111 4.43 10.28 -10.46
CA LEU A 111 3.26 9.39 -10.62
C LEU A 111 1.95 10.18 -10.70
N ALA A 112 1.86 11.30 -9.99
CA ALA A 112 0.68 12.15 -9.98
C ALA A 112 0.54 12.94 -11.31
N ASP A 113 1.67 13.35 -11.90
CA ASP A 113 1.72 14.19 -13.10
C ASP A 113 1.74 13.42 -14.43
N THR A 114 1.81 12.09 -14.41
CA THR A 114 1.89 11.25 -15.63
C THR A 114 0.51 10.80 -16.13
N ASP A 115 0.40 10.54 -17.43
CA ASP A 115 -0.76 9.85 -18.03
C ASP A 115 -0.64 8.31 -17.93
N HIS A 116 0.49 7.78 -17.44
CA HIS A 116 0.70 6.34 -17.28
C HIS A 116 -0.10 5.79 -16.11
N ASP A 117 -0.63 4.57 -16.25
CA ASP A 117 -1.20 3.86 -15.12
C ASP A 117 -0.12 3.47 -14.09
N VAL A 118 -0.53 3.20 -12.85
CA VAL A 118 0.39 2.86 -11.75
C VAL A 118 1.35 1.72 -12.14
N PRO A 119 0.89 0.58 -12.71
CA PRO A 119 1.77 -0.52 -13.09
C PRO A 119 2.84 -0.13 -14.11
N THR A 120 2.49 0.68 -15.11
CA THR A 120 3.44 1.16 -16.13
C THR A 120 4.47 2.08 -15.50
N TYR A 121 4.02 3.06 -14.71
CA TYR A 121 4.91 4.02 -14.07
C TYR A 121 5.89 3.34 -13.10
N VAL A 122 5.41 2.47 -12.22
CA VAL A 122 6.23 1.75 -11.25
C VAL A 122 7.26 0.85 -11.95
N LYS A 123 6.88 0.23 -13.07
CA LYS A 123 7.80 -0.61 -13.86
C LYS A 123 8.97 0.20 -14.41
N GLU A 124 8.72 1.43 -14.83
CA GLU A 124 9.70 2.34 -15.44
C GLU A 124 10.55 3.09 -14.41
N HIS A 125 9.98 3.40 -13.24
CA HIS A 125 10.59 4.27 -12.22
C HIS A 125 10.84 3.55 -10.89
N ARG A 126 11.37 2.33 -10.94
CA ARG A 126 11.53 1.50 -9.73
C ARG A 126 12.40 2.17 -8.67
N ILE A 127 11.86 2.32 -7.46
CA ILE A 127 12.58 2.75 -6.27
C ILE A 127 12.47 1.68 -5.16
N GLY A 128 13.47 1.67 -4.27
CA GLY A 128 13.52 0.74 -3.14
C GLY A 128 13.89 -0.70 -3.52
N GLN A 129 13.48 -1.64 -2.68
CA GLN A 129 13.76 -3.05 -2.80
C GLN A 129 12.92 -3.70 -3.91
N PRO A 130 13.41 -4.78 -4.55
CA PRO A 130 12.62 -5.52 -5.52
C PRO A 130 11.50 -6.31 -4.84
N ALA A 131 10.37 -6.46 -5.53
CA ALA A 131 9.32 -7.39 -5.14
C ALA A 131 9.85 -8.83 -5.09
N ILE A 132 9.20 -9.68 -4.28
CA ILE A 132 9.45 -11.13 -4.29
C ILE A 132 9.02 -11.70 -5.65
N THR A 133 9.91 -12.44 -6.30
CA THR A 133 9.65 -13.06 -7.62
C THR A 133 10.07 -14.53 -7.62
N PRO A 134 9.56 -15.32 -8.59
CA PRO A 134 9.97 -16.72 -8.77
C PRO A 134 11.45 -16.97 -9.02
N SER A 135 12.21 -15.93 -9.35
CA SER A 135 13.66 -16.02 -9.57
C SER A 135 14.48 -15.97 -8.29
N GLN A 136 13.87 -15.69 -7.14
CA GLN A 136 14.59 -15.57 -5.86
C GLN A 136 14.89 -16.95 -5.24
N PRO A 137 16.03 -17.14 -4.54
CA PRO A 137 16.44 -18.44 -4.00
C PRO A 137 15.45 -19.07 -3.00
N ASP A 138 14.73 -18.24 -2.25
CA ASP A 138 13.77 -18.59 -1.23
C ASP A 138 12.33 -18.75 -1.77
N TRP A 139 12.13 -18.64 -3.09
CA TRP A 139 10.82 -18.73 -3.73
C TRP A 139 10.02 -19.98 -3.35
N ASN A 140 10.67 -21.12 -3.12
CA ASN A 140 9.99 -22.35 -2.72
C ASN A 140 9.19 -22.19 -1.42
N SER A 141 9.68 -21.39 -0.47
CA SER A 141 8.97 -21.11 0.78
C SER A 141 7.71 -20.28 0.51
N TYR A 142 7.82 -19.20 -0.28
CA TYR A 142 6.66 -18.38 -0.65
C TYR A 142 5.65 -19.14 -1.50
N ARG A 143 6.11 -19.99 -2.41
CA ARG A 143 5.26 -20.85 -3.23
C ARG A 143 4.41 -21.80 -2.38
N MET A 144 4.99 -22.39 -1.31
CA MET A 144 4.22 -23.23 -0.39
C MET A 144 3.12 -22.41 0.30
N ILE A 145 3.46 -21.23 0.83
CA ILE A 145 2.49 -20.32 1.47
C ILE A 145 1.35 -19.98 0.50
N LEU A 146 1.68 -19.56 -0.72
CA LEU A 146 0.72 -19.24 -1.78
C LEU A 146 -0.20 -20.43 -2.11
N GLY A 147 0.37 -21.64 -2.23
CA GLY A 147 -0.41 -22.86 -2.50
C GLY A 147 -1.43 -23.21 -1.41
N HIS A 148 -1.15 -22.85 -0.16
CA HIS A 148 -2.08 -23.05 0.95
C HIS A 148 -3.20 -22.02 1.01
N ILE A 149 -2.95 -20.77 0.60
CA ILE A 149 -3.90 -19.66 0.78
C ILE A 149 -4.74 -19.35 -0.47
N LEU A 150 -4.24 -19.62 -1.68
CA LEU A 150 -4.96 -19.29 -2.92
C LEU A 150 -6.31 -19.99 -3.06
N PRO A 151 -6.48 -21.27 -2.66
CA PRO A 151 -7.80 -21.90 -2.62
C PRO A 151 -8.79 -21.14 -1.73
N SER A 152 -8.33 -20.62 -0.59
CA SER A 152 -9.16 -19.81 0.33
C SER A 152 -9.47 -18.41 -0.22
N VAL A 153 -8.56 -17.81 -0.99
CA VAL A 153 -8.80 -16.53 -1.68
C VAL A 153 -9.91 -16.68 -2.73
N GLU A 154 -9.88 -17.75 -3.52
CA GLU A 154 -10.86 -18.01 -4.57
C GLU A 154 -12.25 -18.29 -3.97
N GLU A 155 -12.32 -19.03 -2.86
CA GLU A 155 -13.56 -19.30 -2.11
C GLU A 155 -14.19 -18.00 -1.57
N MET A 156 -13.40 -17.11 -0.94
CA MET A 156 -13.86 -15.78 -0.46
C MET A 156 -14.39 -14.86 -1.57
N VAL A 157 -13.89 -15.01 -2.80
CA VAL A 157 -14.39 -14.26 -3.96
C VAL A 157 -15.71 -14.83 -4.46
N SER A 158 -15.90 -16.14 -4.38
CA SER A 158 -17.11 -16.83 -4.85
C SER A 158 -18.33 -16.65 -3.94
N GLU A 159 -18.15 -16.59 -2.61
CA GLU A 159 -19.25 -16.42 -1.65
C GLU A 159 -19.90 -15.02 -1.68
N ASN A 160 -19.26 -14.04 -2.33
CA ASN A 160 -19.78 -12.66 -2.46
C ASN A 160 -20.58 -12.43 -3.76
N GLN A 161 -20.95 -13.48 -4.52
CA GLN A 161 -21.61 -13.36 -5.83
C GLN A 161 -23.05 -13.92 -5.94
N ASP A 162 -23.82 -14.03 -4.85
CA ASP A 162 -25.22 -14.47 -4.97
C ASP A 162 -26.24 -13.32 -5.14
N SER A 163 -26.52 -12.99 -6.41
CA SER A 163 -27.87 -12.76 -6.96
C SER A 163 -27.79 -12.46 -8.47
N PRO A 164 -28.38 -13.27 -9.38
CA PRO A 164 -28.45 -12.93 -10.79
C PRO A 164 -29.76 -12.19 -11.09
N THR A 165 -29.65 -10.93 -11.53
CA THR A 165 -30.69 -10.32 -12.37
C THR A 165 -30.09 -10.06 -13.74
N SER A 166 -30.61 -10.78 -14.73
CA SER A 166 -30.23 -10.71 -16.13
C SER A 166 -30.48 -9.33 -16.73
N GLY A 167 -29.47 -8.76 -17.38
CA GLY A 167 -29.60 -7.58 -18.24
C GLY A 167 -28.35 -7.41 -19.09
N ALA A 168 -28.49 -7.66 -20.40
CA ALA A 168 -27.44 -7.46 -21.38
C ALA A 168 -27.23 -5.97 -21.68
N GLY A 169 -25.98 -5.57 -21.97
CA GLY A 169 -25.71 -4.40 -22.82
C GLY A 169 -24.60 -3.44 -22.38
N THR A 170 -23.51 -3.46 -23.16
CA THR A 170 -22.77 -2.29 -23.70
C THR A 170 -21.68 -1.55 -22.90
N SER A 171 -20.60 -1.31 -23.67
CA SER A 171 -19.51 -0.32 -23.61
C SER A 171 -18.60 -0.33 -22.39
N SER A 172 -17.38 -0.86 -22.58
CA SER A 172 -16.20 -0.53 -21.79
C SER A 172 -15.85 0.95 -21.96
N SER A 173 -16.42 1.79 -21.10
CA SER A 173 -15.90 3.12 -20.83
C SER A 173 -14.62 2.99 -20.01
N VAL A 174 -13.52 3.50 -20.56
CA VAL A 174 -12.26 3.74 -19.84
C VAL A 174 -12.57 4.58 -18.59
N PRO A 175 -12.02 4.26 -17.40
CA PRO A 175 -12.22 5.11 -16.23
C PRO A 175 -11.64 6.49 -16.52
N ASN A 176 -12.44 7.55 -16.32
CA ASN A 176 -11.96 8.92 -16.42
C ASN A 176 -10.76 9.11 -15.50
N LEU A 177 -9.63 9.57 -16.06
CA LEU A 177 -8.50 10.04 -15.26
C LEU A 177 -8.97 11.17 -14.32
N PRO A 178 -8.39 11.28 -13.12
CA PRO A 178 -8.66 12.41 -12.22
C PRO A 178 -8.29 13.72 -12.93
N SER A 179 -9.13 14.75 -12.74
CA SER A 179 -8.79 16.09 -13.25
C SER A 179 -7.52 16.61 -12.58
N ALA A 180 -6.82 17.54 -13.24
CA ALA A 180 -5.62 18.19 -12.70
C ALA A 180 -5.84 18.77 -11.28
N ASP A 181 -7.07 19.20 -10.97
CA ASP A 181 -7.43 19.70 -9.64
C ASP A 181 -7.41 18.60 -8.55
N VAL A 182 -7.80 17.37 -8.89
CA VAL A 182 -7.75 16.22 -7.96
C VAL A 182 -6.31 15.80 -7.73
N VAL A 183 -5.50 15.83 -8.78
CA VAL A 183 -4.06 15.55 -8.71
C VAL A 183 -3.35 16.59 -7.82
N ALA A 184 -3.62 17.88 -8.03
CA ALA A 184 -3.08 18.97 -7.23
C ALA A 184 -3.51 18.91 -5.75
N ASP A 185 -4.76 18.52 -5.47
CA ASP A 185 -5.24 18.30 -4.09
C ASP A 185 -4.52 17.12 -3.42
N ILE A 186 -4.31 16.02 -4.13
CA ILE A 186 -3.53 14.87 -3.63
C ILE A 186 -2.09 15.27 -3.33
N ILE A 187 -1.42 15.98 -4.26
CA ILE A 187 -0.05 16.48 -4.08
C ILE A 187 0.02 17.40 -2.87
N SER A 188 -0.89 18.37 -2.74
CA SER A 188 -0.92 19.30 -1.60
C SER A 188 -1.14 18.57 -0.26
N ARG A 189 -1.96 17.50 -0.24
CA ARG A 189 -2.16 16.68 0.97
C ARG A 189 -0.91 15.89 1.32
N ILE A 190 -0.23 15.32 0.33
CA ILE A 190 1.02 14.57 0.48
C ILE A 190 2.14 15.49 0.99
N ASP A 191 2.29 16.68 0.39
CA ASP A 191 3.26 17.70 0.81
C ASP A 191 3.04 18.14 2.26
N GLY A 192 1.78 18.37 2.65
CA GLY A 192 1.44 18.72 4.03
C GLY A 192 1.78 17.61 5.05
N ILE A 193 1.75 16.34 4.63
CA ILE A 193 2.15 15.20 5.46
C ILE A 193 3.69 15.14 5.56
N PHE A 194 4.40 15.25 4.43
CA PHE A 194 5.87 15.20 4.40
C PHE A 194 6.55 16.35 5.14
N ASP A 195 6.06 17.58 4.99
CA ASP A 195 6.59 18.76 5.68
C ASP A 195 6.47 18.70 7.21
N LYS A 196 5.63 17.81 7.73
CA LYS A 196 5.44 17.60 9.17
C LYS A 196 6.17 16.37 9.68
N LEU A 197 6.17 15.26 8.92
CA LEU A 197 6.99 14.08 9.24
C LEU A 197 8.47 14.45 9.38
N THR A 198 8.95 15.39 8.58
CA THR A 198 10.32 15.93 8.63
C THR A 198 10.60 16.83 9.85
N LYS A 199 9.56 17.28 10.58
CA LYS A 199 9.67 18.18 11.74
C LYS A 199 9.35 17.53 13.09
N LEU A 200 8.93 16.26 13.09
CA LEU A 200 8.59 15.54 14.32
C LEU A 200 9.85 15.12 15.09
N ASP A 201 9.88 15.43 16.39
CA ASP A 201 10.84 14.84 17.32
C ASP A 201 10.32 13.45 17.78
N TRP A 202 10.80 12.41 17.11
CA TRP A 202 10.48 11.02 17.38
C TRP A 202 10.96 10.53 18.78
N ASN A 203 11.52 11.38 19.64
CA ASN A 203 11.88 11.05 21.01
C ASN A 203 10.74 11.21 22.02
N GLN A 204 9.76 12.09 21.79
CA GLN A 204 8.72 12.36 22.79
C GLN A 204 7.41 11.58 22.58
N ASN A 205 7.12 11.12 21.36
CA ASN A 205 5.79 10.62 20.99
C ASN A 205 5.64 9.09 20.93
N PHE A 206 6.72 8.31 21.03
CA PHE A 206 6.68 6.85 20.80
C PHE A 206 7.40 6.01 21.86
N CYS A 207 7.82 6.62 22.96
CA CYS A 207 8.38 5.90 24.10
C CYS A 207 7.36 5.88 25.25
N ASN A 208 6.48 4.88 25.22
CA ASN A 208 5.91 4.13 26.36
C ASN A 208 5.23 2.86 25.84
#